data_AF-A0A7W0KCS9-F1
#
_entry.id   AF-A0A7W0KCS9-F1
#
_cell.length_a   1.000
_cell.length_b   1.000
_cell.length_c   1.000
_cell.angle_alpha   90.00
_cell.angle_beta   90.00
_cell.angle_gamma   90.00
#
_symmetry.space_group_name_H-M   'P 1'
#
loop_
_entity.id
_entity.type
_entity.pdbx_description
1 polymer ?
#
loop_
_entity_poly.entity_id
_entity_poly.type
_entity_poly.pdbx_seq_one_letter_code
_entity_poly.pdbx_strand_id
1 'polypeptide(L)'
;MARPPITLARPYTPSSGVVAGITFTSERQYRNALARAKGFQSWSQQQKQARKVSSGADVAKLRPDERKARKRALDALSRMRSEGLSLKDAAKASGTTVNAVKRHAGPALQLTGGRYQAKASDRLSRTLQFPTETGAIGLDVRDSRSARRIAEYWNAVKRYTEHGDASGLRKFRGKSVRVKKRAYPFITDLDMLDRLADAGELGFDDLYDYEEAA
;
A
#
# COMPACT_ATOMS: atom_id res chain seq x y z
N MET A 1 8.34 20.36 16.98
CA MET A 1 9.79 20.10 16.90
C MET A 1 10.08 18.66 17.29
N ALA A 2 10.98 17.96 16.58
CA ALA A 2 11.38 16.60 16.96
C ALA A 2 12.30 16.64 18.19
N ARG A 3 12.10 15.73 19.15
CA ARG A 3 12.95 15.67 20.34
C ARG A 3 14.36 15.18 19.99
N PRO A 4 15.42 15.64 20.70
CA PRO A 4 16.76 15.11 20.52
C PRO A 4 16.86 13.62 20.94
N PRO A 5 17.82 12.86 20.41
CA PRO A 5 17.99 11.45 20.75
C PRO A 5 18.40 11.25 22.21
N ILE A 6 17.86 10.21 22.86
CA ILE A 6 18.26 9.85 24.23
C ILE A 6 19.62 9.17 24.21
N THR A 7 20.57 9.73 24.94
CA THR A 7 21.91 9.17 25.14
C THR A 7 22.28 9.21 26.62
N LEU A 8 23.37 8.54 27.00
CA LEU A 8 23.87 8.58 28.38
C LEU A 8 24.13 10.01 28.87
N ALA A 9 24.66 10.87 28.00
CA ALA A 9 24.92 12.29 28.30
C ALA A 9 23.65 13.15 28.28
N ARG A 10 22.54 12.65 27.73
CA ARG A 10 21.26 13.35 27.62
C ARG A 10 20.11 12.39 27.98
N PRO A 11 19.98 12.05 29.27
CA PRO A 11 18.89 11.20 29.71
C PRO A 11 17.55 11.91 29.51
N TYR A 12 16.49 11.11 29.41
CA TYR A 12 15.14 11.62 29.17
C TYR A 12 14.17 11.04 30.17
N THR A 13 13.43 11.93 30.83
CA THR A 13 12.36 11.59 31.77
C THR A 13 11.06 12.13 31.20
N PRO A 14 10.14 11.28 30.73
CA PRO A 14 8.86 11.71 30.21
C PRO A 14 8.02 12.33 31.34
N SER A 15 7.41 13.48 31.07
CA SER A 15 6.50 14.15 32.02
C SER A 15 5.06 13.61 31.95
N SER A 16 4.75 12.74 30.98
CA SER A 16 3.39 12.25 30.74
C SER A 16 3.38 10.86 30.10
N GLY A 17 2.24 10.16 30.21
CA GLY A 17 2.04 8.82 29.64
C GLY A 17 2.43 7.67 30.58
N VAL A 18 2.40 6.44 30.04
CA VAL A 18 2.50 5.19 30.82
C VAL A 18 3.86 4.96 31.48
N VAL A 19 4.87 5.72 31.06
CA VAL A 19 6.25 5.65 31.57
C VAL A 19 6.71 6.99 32.16
N ALA A 20 5.75 7.85 32.53
CA ALA A 20 6.04 9.14 33.16
C ALA A 20 6.85 8.95 34.45
N GLY A 21 7.80 9.85 34.68
CA GLY A 21 8.66 9.84 35.88
C GLY A 21 9.83 8.84 35.84
N ILE A 22 9.90 7.96 34.82
CA ILE A 22 11.02 7.04 34.66
C ILE A 22 12.12 7.69 33.80
N THR A 23 13.35 7.74 34.31
CA THR A 23 14.50 8.27 33.57
C THR A 23 15.11 7.19 32.67
N PHE A 24 15.28 7.52 31.39
CA PHE A 24 15.89 6.65 30.39
C PHE A 24 17.23 7.21 29.92
N THR A 25 18.26 6.38 29.86
CA THR A 25 19.62 6.78 29.40
C THR A 25 19.92 6.35 27.97
N SER A 26 18.97 5.66 27.31
CA SER A 26 19.07 5.33 25.89
C SER A 26 17.71 5.23 25.22
N GLU A 27 17.69 5.48 23.90
CA GLU A 27 16.49 5.36 23.09
C GLU A 27 15.88 3.95 23.15
N ARG A 28 16.74 2.94 23.19
CA ARG A 28 16.33 1.53 23.22
C ARG A 28 15.62 1.18 24.52
N GLN A 29 16.10 1.66 25.67
CA GLN A 29 15.44 1.46 26.95
C GLN A 29 14.05 2.10 26.97
N TYR A 30 13.96 3.36 26.54
CA TYR A 30 12.69 4.07 26.45
C TYR A 30 11.66 3.34 25.57
N ARG A 31 12.07 2.92 24.37
CA ARG A 31 11.18 2.18 23.45
C ARG A 31 10.78 0.81 23.98
N ASN A 32 11.68 0.09 24.65
CA ASN A 32 11.36 -1.18 25.29
C ASN A 32 10.35 -1.01 26.42
N ALA A 33 10.47 0.05 27.24
CA ALA A 33 9.50 0.34 28.30
C ALA A 33 8.10 0.64 27.73
N LEU A 34 8.02 1.46 26.68
CA LEU A 34 6.78 1.70 25.95
C LEU A 34 6.18 0.42 25.33
N ALA A 35 7.03 -0.50 24.87
CA ALA A 35 6.59 -1.78 24.32
C ALA A 35 6.03 -2.70 25.42
N ARG A 36 6.69 -2.77 26.58
CA ARG A 36 6.22 -3.54 27.75
C ARG A 36 4.90 -3.03 28.30
N ALA A 37 4.74 -1.70 28.38
CA ALA A 37 3.47 -1.07 28.73
C ALA A 37 2.31 -1.48 27.79
N LYS A 38 2.62 -1.88 26.56
CA LYS A 38 1.65 -2.37 25.56
C LYS A 38 1.55 -3.90 25.51
N GLY A 39 2.14 -4.62 26.47
CA GLY A 39 2.10 -6.09 26.57
C GLY A 39 3.17 -6.83 25.76
N PHE A 40 4.20 -6.15 25.25
CA PHE A 40 5.28 -6.77 24.47
C PHE A 40 6.56 -6.94 25.31
N GLN A 41 7.29 -8.04 25.15
CA GLN A 41 8.57 -8.28 25.83
C GLN A 41 9.64 -7.24 25.45
N SER A 42 9.61 -6.75 24.21
CA SER A 42 10.56 -5.75 23.71
C SER A 42 9.98 -4.94 22.55
N TRP A 43 10.60 -3.80 22.26
CA TRP A 43 10.27 -3.00 21.08
C TRP A 43 10.51 -3.77 19.77
N SER A 44 11.54 -4.63 19.72
CA SER A 44 11.77 -5.49 18.55
C SER A 44 10.62 -6.49 18.35
N GLN A 45 10.12 -7.11 19.43
CA GLN A 45 8.96 -8.01 19.35
C GLN A 45 7.71 -7.25 18.91
N GLN A 46 7.48 -6.06 19.45
CA GLN A 46 6.39 -5.18 19.05
C GLN A 46 6.46 -4.83 17.56
N GLN A 47 7.65 -4.49 17.06
CA GLN A 47 7.83 -4.22 15.64
C GLN A 47 7.63 -5.46 14.76
N LYS A 48 7.93 -6.65 15.28
CA LYS A 48 7.70 -7.93 14.60
C LYS A 48 6.22 -8.33 14.57
N GLN A 49 5.42 -7.91 15.56
CA GLN A 49 3.96 -8.05 15.47
C GLN A 49 3.43 -7.04 14.44
N ALA A 50 3.40 -7.46 13.18
CA ALA A 50 2.65 -6.73 12.16
C ALA A 50 1.18 -6.66 12.61
N ARG A 51 0.67 -5.43 12.81
CA ARG A 51 -0.77 -5.21 12.99
C ARG A 51 -1.45 -5.85 11.77
N LYS A 52 -2.29 -6.85 11.99
CA LYS A 52 -2.97 -7.56 10.88
C LYS A 52 -3.92 -6.58 10.20
N VAL A 53 -3.51 -6.05 9.06
CA VAL A 53 -4.37 -5.21 8.21
C VAL A 53 -5.13 -6.14 7.28
N SER A 54 -6.37 -6.45 7.65
CA SER A 54 -7.18 -7.47 6.98
C SER A 54 -8.26 -6.89 6.08
N SER A 55 -8.63 -5.62 6.28
CA SER A 55 -9.72 -4.91 5.60
C SER A 55 -9.31 -3.50 5.17
N GLY A 56 -10.08 -2.87 4.27
CA GLY A 56 -9.93 -1.45 3.92
C GLY A 56 -10.12 -0.53 5.13
N ALA A 57 -11.07 -0.85 6.02
CA ALA A 57 -11.26 -0.14 7.28
C ALA A 57 -10.03 -0.20 8.21
N ASP A 58 -9.29 -1.31 8.20
CA ASP A 58 -8.02 -1.41 8.93
C ASP A 58 -6.93 -0.53 8.30
N VAL A 59 -6.95 -0.37 6.96
CA VAL A 59 -6.03 0.52 6.23
C VAL A 59 -6.33 1.99 6.58
N ALA A 60 -7.60 2.39 6.64
CA ALA A 60 -8.01 3.74 7.00
C ALA A 60 -7.52 4.14 8.42
N LYS A 61 -7.49 3.18 9.35
CA LYS A 61 -6.98 3.36 10.72
C LYS A 61 -5.45 3.47 10.82
N LEU A 62 -4.71 3.26 9.74
CA LEU A 62 -3.25 3.45 9.72
C LEU A 62 -2.91 4.94 9.72
N ARG A 63 -1.76 5.30 10.29
CA ARG A 63 -1.23 6.66 10.19
C ARG A 63 -0.92 7.01 8.72
N PRO A 64 -0.97 8.28 8.30
CA PRO A 64 -0.65 8.69 6.93
C PRO A 64 0.67 8.11 6.41
N ASP A 65 1.75 8.21 7.19
CA ASP A 65 3.06 7.65 6.81
C ASP A 65 3.04 6.12 6.68
N GLU A 66 2.27 5.44 7.53
CA GLU A 66 2.13 3.99 7.47
C GLU A 66 1.29 3.55 6.27
N ARG A 67 0.30 4.34 5.85
CA ARG A 67 -0.43 4.14 4.59
C ARG A 67 0.51 4.29 3.40
N LYS A 68 1.33 5.35 3.37
CA LYS A 68 2.33 5.58 2.31
C LYS A 68 3.37 4.45 2.25
N ALA A 69 3.86 3.99 3.40
CA ALA A 69 4.78 2.85 3.47
C ALA A 69 4.13 1.55 2.96
N ARG A 70 2.85 1.32 3.32
CA ARG A 70 2.07 0.18 2.86
C ARG A 70 1.82 0.22 1.36
N LYS A 71 1.50 1.39 0.81
CA LYS A 71 1.34 1.63 -0.63
C LYS A 71 2.60 1.19 -1.38
N ARG A 72 3.76 1.75 -1.03
CA ARG A 72 5.05 1.40 -1.66
C ARG A 72 5.41 -0.09 -1.51
N ALA A 73 5.04 -0.71 -0.39
CA ALA A 73 5.24 -2.13 -0.18
C ALA A 73 4.36 -3.00 -1.12
N LEU A 74 3.15 -2.57 -1.42
CA LEU A 74 2.27 -3.25 -2.38
C LEU A 74 2.71 -3.02 -3.83
N ASP A 75 3.24 -1.84 -4.15
CA ASP A 75 3.88 -1.60 -5.45
C ASP A 75 5.08 -2.54 -5.66
N ALA A 76 5.96 -2.66 -4.66
CA ALA A 76 7.07 -3.61 -4.72
C ALA A 76 6.60 -5.05 -4.96
N LEU A 77 5.54 -5.48 -4.26
CA LEU A 77 4.94 -6.81 -4.50
C LEU A 77 4.41 -6.95 -5.93
N SER A 78 3.82 -5.89 -6.50
CA SER A 78 3.35 -5.85 -7.88
C SER A 78 4.51 -6.05 -8.86
N ARG A 79 5.59 -5.27 -8.72
CA ARG A 79 6.79 -5.37 -9.55
C ARG A 79 7.47 -6.73 -9.47
N MET A 80 7.54 -7.34 -8.29
CA MET A 80 8.04 -8.71 -8.14
C MET A 80 7.26 -9.72 -9.01
N ARG A 81 5.95 -9.48 -9.23
CA ARG A 81 5.10 -10.38 -10.03
C ARG A 81 5.14 -10.09 -11.53
N SER A 82 5.12 -8.81 -11.90
CA SER A 82 5.05 -8.40 -13.30
C SER A 82 6.41 -8.40 -14.00
N GLU A 83 7.45 -7.99 -13.28
CA GLU A 83 8.80 -7.79 -13.82
C GLU A 83 9.77 -8.90 -13.38
N GLY A 84 9.38 -9.74 -12.42
CA GLY A 84 10.24 -10.81 -11.89
C GLY A 84 11.37 -10.30 -11.00
N LEU A 85 11.29 -9.05 -10.51
CA LEU A 85 12.32 -8.46 -9.66
C LEU A 85 12.51 -9.23 -8.35
N SER A 86 13.76 -9.23 -7.86
CA SER A 86 14.05 -9.70 -6.50
C SER A 86 13.38 -8.81 -5.46
N LEU A 87 13.13 -9.34 -4.25
CA LEU A 87 12.54 -8.55 -3.16
C LEU A 87 13.35 -7.27 -2.85
N LYS A 88 14.67 -7.31 -3.00
CA LYS A 88 15.56 -6.16 -2.76
C LYS A 88 15.39 -5.11 -3.85
N ASP A 89 15.40 -5.54 -5.12
CA ASP A 89 15.34 -4.63 -6.26
C ASP A 89 13.96 -4.01 -6.39
N ALA A 90 12.90 -4.80 -6.17
CA ALA A 90 11.53 -4.30 -6.12
C ALA A 90 11.32 -3.27 -5.00
N ALA A 91 11.88 -3.53 -3.80
CA ALA A 91 11.82 -2.57 -2.70
C ALA A 91 12.52 -1.26 -3.06
N LYS A 92 13.71 -1.33 -3.68
CA LYS A 92 14.45 -0.15 -4.15
C LYS A 92 13.67 0.62 -5.21
N ALA A 93 13.15 -0.07 -6.24
CA ALA A 93 12.38 0.53 -7.33
C ALA A 93 11.12 1.25 -6.82
N SER A 94 10.52 0.73 -5.74
CA SER A 94 9.29 1.30 -5.15
C SER A 94 9.59 2.31 -4.02
N GLY A 95 10.85 2.71 -3.83
CA GLY A 95 11.24 3.67 -2.79
C GLY A 95 10.93 3.20 -1.36
N THR A 96 11.09 1.90 -1.07
CA THR A 96 10.79 1.30 0.23
C THR A 96 11.90 0.37 0.71
N THR A 97 11.72 -0.26 1.88
CA THR A 97 12.68 -1.20 2.45
C THR A 97 12.14 -2.63 2.41
N VAL A 98 13.05 -3.60 2.32
CA VAL A 98 12.70 -5.03 2.40
C VAL A 98 11.88 -5.35 3.66
N ASN A 99 12.19 -4.71 4.78
CA ASN A 99 11.46 -4.89 6.03
C ASN A 99 10.02 -4.34 5.95
N ALA A 100 9.82 -3.19 5.30
CA ALA A 100 8.48 -2.66 5.06
C ALA A 100 7.67 -3.59 4.14
N VAL A 101 8.27 -4.13 3.08
CA VAL A 101 7.61 -5.11 2.21
C VAL A 101 7.22 -6.36 3.00
N LYS A 102 8.13 -6.95 3.78
CA LYS A 102 7.82 -8.10 4.64
C LYS A 102 6.72 -7.81 5.65
N ARG A 103 6.69 -6.60 6.22
CA ARG A 103 5.68 -6.19 7.20
C ARG A 103 4.28 -6.06 6.59
N HIS A 104 4.17 -5.43 5.42
CA HIS A 104 2.88 -5.08 4.82
C HIS A 104 2.38 -6.08 3.79
N ALA A 105 3.29 -6.78 3.12
CA ALA A 105 3.02 -7.74 2.05
C ALA A 105 3.50 -9.17 2.39
N GLY A 106 4.03 -9.41 3.60
CA GLY A 106 4.57 -10.70 4.03
C GLY A 106 3.68 -11.92 3.74
N PRO A 107 2.36 -11.90 3.99
CA PRO A 107 1.47 -13.01 3.66
C PRO A 107 1.44 -13.39 2.17
N ALA A 108 1.77 -12.44 1.29
CA ALA A 108 1.86 -12.62 -0.16
C ALA A 108 3.26 -13.02 -0.63
N LEU A 109 4.23 -13.17 0.28
CA LEU A 109 5.56 -13.66 -0.01
C LEU A 109 5.68 -15.13 0.41
N GLN A 110 6.56 -15.86 -0.27
CA GLN A 110 6.98 -17.22 0.08
C GLN A 110 8.50 -17.32 -0.01
N LEU A 111 9.09 -18.19 0.80
CA LEU A 111 10.53 -18.45 0.77
C LEU A 111 10.78 -19.72 -0.05
N THR A 112 11.50 -19.59 -1.17
CA THR A 112 11.84 -20.70 -2.06
C THR A 112 13.35 -20.69 -2.27
N GLY A 113 14.05 -21.78 -1.91
CA GLY A 113 15.51 -21.86 -2.06
C GLY A 113 16.27 -20.72 -1.35
N GLY A 114 15.78 -20.29 -0.18
CA GLY A 114 16.36 -19.17 0.58
C GLY A 114 16.09 -17.77 0.03
N ARG A 115 15.35 -17.65 -1.08
CA ARG A 115 14.98 -16.36 -1.69
C ARG A 115 13.48 -16.11 -1.55
N TYR A 116 13.12 -14.87 -1.23
CA TYR A 116 11.72 -14.47 -1.21
C TYR A 116 11.19 -14.33 -2.63
N GLN A 117 10.07 -14.98 -2.90
CA GLN A 117 9.29 -14.88 -4.13
C GLN A 117 7.89 -14.37 -3.80
N ALA A 118 7.29 -13.62 -4.73
CA ALA A 118 5.90 -13.24 -4.62
C ALA A 118 5.01 -14.44 -4.98
N LYS A 119 3.99 -14.71 -4.16
CA LYS A 119 2.95 -15.69 -4.51
C LYS A 119 2.19 -15.18 -5.74
N ALA A 120 1.75 -16.10 -6.59
CA ALA A 120 0.95 -15.77 -7.79
C ALA A 120 -0.35 -15.02 -7.45
N SER A 121 -0.94 -15.28 -6.27
CA SER A 121 -2.08 -14.52 -5.78
C SER A 121 -2.06 -14.30 -4.27
N ASP A 122 -2.78 -13.28 -3.82
CA ASP A 122 -2.94 -12.96 -2.40
C ASP A 122 -4.33 -12.35 -2.08
N ARG A 123 -4.63 -12.29 -0.78
CA ARG A 123 -5.86 -11.70 -0.21
C ARG A 123 -5.62 -10.39 0.55
N LEU A 124 -4.57 -9.65 0.20
CA LEU A 124 -4.26 -8.36 0.82
C LEU A 124 -5.27 -7.31 0.34
N SER A 125 -5.87 -6.61 1.29
CA SER A 125 -6.77 -5.47 0.99
C SER A 125 -5.97 -4.30 0.42
N ARG A 126 -6.45 -3.66 -0.64
CA ARG A 126 -5.81 -2.50 -1.25
C ARG A 126 -6.84 -1.62 -1.93
N THR A 127 -6.70 -0.32 -1.78
CA THR A 127 -7.54 0.68 -2.43
C THR A 127 -6.86 1.07 -3.74
N LEU A 128 -7.58 0.97 -4.85
CA LEU A 128 -7.08 1.31 -6.19
C LEU A 128 -7.97 2.38 -6.79
N GLN A 129 -7.38 3.29 -7.56
CA GLN A 129 -8.18 4.21 -8.35
C GLN A 129 -8.96 3.46 -9.44
N PHE A 130 -10.21 3.86 -9.66
CA PHE A 130 -11.07 3.32 -10.69
C PHE A 130 -11.90 4.45 -11.31
N PRO A 131 -11.81 4.68 -12.62
CA PRO A 131 -12.59 5.73 -13.27
C PRO A 131 -14.06 5.30 -13.36
N THR A 132 -14.95 6.25 -13.09
CA THR A 132 -16.39 6.14 -13.30
C THR A 132 -16.86 7.29 -14.17
N GLU A 133 -18.09 7.21 -14.67
CA GLU A 133 -18.66 8.26 -15.53
C GLU A 133 -18.73 9.62 -14.83
N THR A 134 -18.69 9.64 -13.49
CA THR A 134 -18.73 10.85 -12.66
C THR A 134 -17.38 11.22 -12.05
N GLY A 135 -16.28 10.61 -12.49
CA GLY A 135 -14.93 10.83 -11.96
C GLY A 135 -14.31 9.60 -11.30
N ALA A 136 -13.07 9.73 -10.82
CA ALA A 136 -12.33 8.62 -10.22
C ALA A 136 -12.73 8.34 -8.76
N ILE A 137 -12.89 7.06 -8.42
CA ILE A 137 -13.17 6.61 -7.04
C ILE A 137 -12.11 5.63 -6.53
N GLY A 138 -11.94 5.57 -5.22
CA GLY A 138 -11.16 4.53 -4.56
C GLY A 138 -11.95 3.23 -4.39
N LEU A 139 -11.48 2.13 -5.01
CA LEU A 139 -12.06 0.81 -4.84
C LEU A 139 -11.24 -0.08 -3.90
N ASP A 140 -11.85 -0.50 -2.80
CA ASP A 140 -11.29 -1.45 -1.84
C ASP A 140 -11.32 -2.89 -2.36
N VAL A 141 -10.24 -3.31 -2.99
CA VAL A 141 -10.08 -4.65 -3.55
C VAL A 141 -9.38 -5.58 -2.55
N ARG A 142 -9.92 -6.78 -2.35
CA ARG A 142 -9.37 -7.76 -1.40
C ARG A 142 -8.49 -8.84 -2.04
N ASP A 143 -8.51 -9.00 -3.35
CA ASP A 143 -7.79 -10.09 -4.04
C ASP A 143 -6.90 -9.57 -5.17
N SER A 144 -5.74 -10.19 -5.36
CA SER A 144 -4.76 -9.73 -6.36
C SER A 144 -5.20 -9.89 -7.81
N ARG A 145 -6.21 -10.72 -8.10
CA ARG A 145 -6.70 -10.93 -9.47
C ARG A 145 -7.54 -9.75 -9.94
N SER A 146 -8.46 -9.29 -9.10
CA SER A 146 -9.23 -8.07 -9.34
C SER A 146 -8.32 -6.85 -9.47
N ALA A 147 -7.30 -6.73 -8.60
CA ALA A 147 -6.33 -5.65 -8.70
C ALA A 147 -5.52 -5.68 -10.00
N ARG A 148 -5.05 -6.87 -10.41
CA ARG A 148 -4.37 -7.04 -11.69
C ARG A 148 -5.26 -6.61 -12.85
N ARG A 149 -6.54 -6.99 -12.83
CA ARG A 149 -7.48 -6.62 -13.89
C ARG A 149 -7.69 -5.11 -13.98
N ILE A 150 -7.75 -4.42 -12.85
CA ILE A 150 -7.82 -2.95 -12.80
C ILE A 150 -6.52 -2.33 -13.31
N ALA A 151 -5.36 -2.86 -12.92
CA ALA A 151 -4.06 -2.39 -13.42
C ALA A 151 -3.92 -2.56 -14.94
N GLU A 152 -4.32 -3.72 -15.47
CA GLU A 152 -4.33 -3.98 -16.91
C GLU A 152 -5.28 -3.05 -17.67
N TYR A 153 -6.38 -2.64 -17.02
CA TYR A 153 -7.31 -1.66 -17.59
C TYR A 153 -6.69 -0.28 -17.64
N TRP A 154 -6.07 0.19 -16.55
CA TRP A 154 -5.33 1.45 -16.54
C TRP A 154 -4.22 1.49 -17.58
N ASN A 155 -3.49 0.39 -17.79
CA ASN A 155 -2.49 0.32 -18.86
C ASN A 155 -3.11 0.46 -20.26
N ALA A 156 -4.33 -0.05 -20.47
CA ALA A 156 -5.04 0.10 -21.73
C ALA A 156 -5.58 1.53 -21.92
N VAL A 157 -6.14 2.13 -20.85
CA VAL A 157 -6.59 3.53 -20.86
C VAL A 157 -5.41 4.45 -21.13
N LYS A 158 -4.30 4.29 -20.40
CA LYS A 158 -3.07 5.08 -20.59
C LYS A 158 -2.56 5.01 -22.03
N ARG A 159 -2.49 3.80 -22.60
CA ARG A 159 -2.05 3.63 -23.99
C ARG A 159 -2.98 4.32 -24.98
N TYR A 160 -4.28 4.27 -24.73
CA TYR A 160 -5.27 4.99 -25.54
C TYR A 160 -5.09 6.50 -25.42
N THR A 161 -5.02 7.05 -24.20
CA THR A 161 -4.92 8.49 -23.98
C THR A 161 -3.57 9.09 -24.43
N GLU A 162 -2.48 8.34 -24.35
CA GLU A 162 -1.15 8.81 -24.76
C GLU A 162 -0.86 8.62 -26.25
N HIS A 163 -1.44 7.59 -26.89
CA HIS A 163 -1.05 7.17 -28.25
C HIS A 163 -2.23 6.91 -29.19
N GLY A 164 -3.47 7.09 -28.75
CA GLY A 164 -4.68 6.79 -29.51
C GLY A 164 -4.98 5.29 -29.71
N ASP A 165 -4.20 4.38 -29.10
CA ASP A 165 -4.39 2.93 -29.30
C ASP A 165 -5.45 2.33 -28.35
N ALA A 166 -6.68 2.21 -28.86
CA ALA A 166 -7.81 1.60 -28.16
C ALA A 166 -7.83 0.05 -28.20
N SER A 167 -6.89 -0.62 -28.86
CA SER A 167 -6.92 -2.07 -29.03
C SER A 167 -6.98 -2.83 -27.69
N GLY A 168 -6.25 -2.32 -26.69
CA GLY A 168 -6.23 -2.86 -25.32
C GLY A 168 -7.55 -2.76 -24.57
N LEU A 169 -8.44 -1.83 -24.95
CA LEU A 169 -9.72 -1.62 -24.28
C LEU A 169 -10.77 -2.67 -24.67
N ARG A 170 -10.63 -3.30 -25.84
CA ARG A 170 -11.58 -4.31 -26.35
C ARG A 170 -11.82 -5.46 -25.36
N LYS A 171 -10.78 -5.90 -24.65
CA LYS A 171 -10.89 -6.99 -23.67
C LYS A 171 -11.70 -6.62 -22.43
N PHE A 172 -12.04 -5.35 -22.23
CA PHE A 172 -12.82 -4.85 -21.09
C PHE A 172 -14.28 -4.52 -21.43
N ARG A 173 -14.65 -4.53 -22.71
CA ARG A 173 -16.01 -4.20 -23.16
C ARG A 173 -17.05 -5.12 -22.51
N GLY A 174 -18.09 -4.53 -21.90
CA GLY A 174 -19.16 -5.24 -21.22
C GLY A 174 -18.72 -5.98 -19.94
N LYS A 175 -17.49 -5.74 -19.47
CA LYS A 175 -16.95 -6.39 -18.28
C LYS A 175 -16.97 -5.46 -17.08
N SER A 176 -16.96 -6.06 -15.89
CA SER A 176 -16.92 -5.34 -14.61
C SER A 176 -15.96 -5.99 -13.63
N VAL A 177 -15.58 -5.22 -12.60
CA VAL A 177 -14.96 -5.73 -11.38
C VAL A 177 -15.99 -5.73 -10.26
N ARG A 178 -16.07 -6.82 -9.49
CA ARG A 178 -16.98 -6.92 -8.35
C ARG A 178 -16.22 -6.58 -7.08
N VAL A 179 -16.72 -5.60 -6.33
CA VAL A 179 -16.18 -5.21 -5.03
C VAL A 179 -17.33 -5.24 -4.02
N LYS A 180 -17.16 -6.02 -2.95
CA LYS A 180 -18.23 -6.31 -1.98
C LYS A 180 -19.47 -6.87 -2.71
N LYS A 181 -20.60 -6.16 -2.67
CA LYS A 181 -21.87 -6.54 -3.29
C LYS A 181 -22.20 -5.73 -4.56
N ARG A 182 -21.28 -4.90 -5.06
CA ARG A 182 -21.50 -4.01 -6.22
C ARG A 182 -20.56 -4.38 -7.37
N ALA A 183 -21.07 -4.26 -8.58
CA ALA A 183 -20.29 -4.38 -9.82
C ALA A 183 -19.96 -2.99 -10.35
N TYR A 184 -18.71 -2.81 -10.78
CA TYR A 184 -18.21 -1.57 -11.36
C TYR A 184 -17.78 -1.87 -12.80
N PRO A 185 -18.55 -1.41 -13.81
CA PRO A 185 -18.21 -1.64 -15.22
C PRO A 185 -16.95 -0.88 -15.61
N PHE A 186 -16.14 -1.47 -16.49
CA PHE A 186 -15.02 -0.77 -17.10
C PHE A 186 -15.53 0.16 -18.20
N ILE A 187 -15.10 1.42 -18.18
CA ILE A 187 -15.42 2.38 -19.25
C ILE A 187 -14.59 2.02 -20.48
N THR A 188 -15.26 1.72 -21.59
CA THR A 188 -14.60 1.47 -22.88
C THR A 188 -15.13 2.35 -24.00
N ASP A 189 -16.01 3.29 -23.66
CA ASP A 189 -16.44 4.36 -24.55
C ASP A 189 -15.30 5.38 -24.66
N LEU A 190 -14.84 5.62 -25.89
CA LEU A 190 -13.68 6.45 -26.15
C LEU A 190 -13.97 7.93 -25.88
N ASP A 191 -15.16 8.41 -26.27
CA ASP A 191 -15.57 9.80 -26.04
C ASP A 191 -15.69 10.10 -24.53
N MET A 192 -16.11 9.09 -23.75
CA MET A 192 -16.12 9.20 -22.29
C MET A 192 -14.71 9.25 -21.70
N LEU A 193 -13.79 8.42 -22.21
CA LEU A 193 -12.40 8.43 -21.75
C LEU A 193 -11.70 9.74 -22.09
N ASP A 194 -11.94 10.30 -23.27
CA ASP A 194 -11.39 11.60 -23.69
C ASP A 194 -11.93 12.72 -22.79
N ARG A 195 -13.23 12.73 -22.51
CA ARG A 195 -13.84 13.69 -21.56
C ARG A 195 -13.21 13.60 -20.16
N LEU A 196 -12.99 12.39 -19.65
CA LEU A 196 -12.36 12.19 -18.35
C LEU A 196 -10.88 12.61 -18.37
N ALA A 197 -10.17 12.39 -19.48
CA ALA A 197 -8.80 12.85 -19.67
C ALA A 197 -8.71 14.38 -19.64
N ASP A 198 -9.57 15.05 -20.42
CA ASP A 198 -9.64 16.51 -20.52
C ASP A 198 -10.02 17.16 -19.18
N ALA A 199 -10.85 16.49 -18.39
CA ALA A 199 -11.22 16.91 -17.03
C ALA A 199 -10.12 16.66 -15.99
N GLY A 200 -9.02 15.97 -16.34
CA GLY A 200 -7.97 15.59 -15.39
C GLY A 200 -8.38 14.48 -14.41
N GLU A 201 -9.48 13.79 -14.68
CA GLU A 201 -10.03 12.72 -13.84
C GLU A 201 -9.31 11.36 -14.06
N LEU A 202 -8.50 11.26 -15.10
CA LEU A 202 -7.62 10.12 -15.35
C LEU A 202 -6.23 10.37 -14.73
N GLY A 203 -6.14 10.21 -13.40
CA GLY A 203 -4.86 10.29 -12.68
C GLY A 203 -3.99 9.04 -12.93
N PHE A 204 -2.85 9.21 -13.62
CA PHE A 204 -1.93 8.10 -13.92
C PHE A 204 -0.75 7.98 -12.95
N ASP A 205 -0.53 8.97 -12.08
CA ASP A 205 0.73 9.12 -11.33
C ASP A 205 0.97 8.06 -10.24
N ASP A 206 -0.05 7.30 -9.82
CA ASP A 206 0.14 6.00 -9.20
C ASP A 206 -1.22 5.30 -9.09
N LEU A 207 -1.35 4.06 -9.58
CA LEU A 207 -2.57 3.25 -9.40
C LEU A 207 -2.98 3.10 -7.92
N TYR A 208 -2.02 3.29 -7.03
CA TYR A 208 -2.20 3.24 -5.59
C TYR A 208 -2.28 4.64 -4.91
N ASP A 209 -2.21 5.77 -5.62
CA ASP A 209 -2.31 7.14 -5.05
C ASP A 209 -3.76 7.60 -4.91
N TYR A 210 -4.52 6.93 -4.06
CA TYR A 210 -5.79 7.50 -3.63
C TYR A 210 -5.63 8.04 -2.20
N GLU A 211 -5.57 9.36 -2.06
CA GLU A 211 -5.89 10.01 -0.80
C GLU A 211 -7.41 10.19 -0.78
N GLU A 212 -8.08 9.51 0.15
CA GLU A 212 -9.50 9.71 0.42
C GLU A 212 -9.66 11.19 0.83
N ALA A 213 -10.35 11.99 0.02
CA ALA A 213 -10.70 13.35 0.40
C ALA A 213 -11.49 13.26 1.72
N ALA A 214 -10.92 13.90 2.76
CA ALA A 214 -11.42 13.86 4.13
C ALA A 214 -12.78 14.55 4.29
#